data_AF-A0A7X6ZZ84-F1
#
_entry.id   AF-A0A7X6ZZ84-F1
#
_cell.length_a   1.000
_cell.length_b   1.000
_cell.length_c   1.000
_cell.angle_alpha   90.00
_cell.angle_beta   90.00
_cell.angle_gamma   90.00
#
_symmetry.space_group_name_H-M   'P 1'
#
loop_
_entity.id
_entity.type
_entity.pdbx_description
1 polymer ?
#
loop_
_entity_poly.entity_id
_entity_poly.type
_entity_poly.pdbx_seq_one_letter_code
_entity_poly.pdbx_strand_id
1 'polypeptide(L)'
;MTNQPSFKIEFLRSEKHFLMPTFKTIYLVQNLYDILFQYVVNPEREEMLKLFIAKLEKHIKSKPKAPFSIPYSELEFLEEGLQELRLLNWMELDVAVCKVIVDGDQDVLDKTLELLENFITFNRVDDTNTIYVYPSGLTKY
;
A
#
# COMPACT_ATOMS: atom_id res chain seq x y z
N MET A 1 20.60 27.45 -11.79
CA MET A 1 20.52 26.61 -10.58
C MET A 1 19.04 26.41 -10.29
N THR A 2 18.53 25.20 -10.47
CA THR A 2 17.14 24.86 -10.18
C THR A 2 16.92 24.99 -8.68
N ASN A 3 16.01 25.89 -8.28
CA ASN A 3 15.63 26.14 -6.90
C ASN A 3 14.79 24.96 -6.41
N GLN A 4 15.43 23.82 -6.13
CA GLN A 4 14.74 22.66 -5.59
C GLN A 4 14.37 22.93 -4.13
N PRO A 5 13.10 22.77 -3.75
CA PRO A 5 12.68 22.96 -2.36
C PRO A 5 13.44 21.98 -1.47
N SER A 6 13.96 22.48 -0.35
CA SER A 6 14.56 21.63 0.67
C SER A 6 13.47 20.78 1.32
N PHE A 7 13.73 19.48 1.47
CA PHE A 7 12.82 18.56 2.14
C PHE A 7 13.58 17.68 3.13
N LYS A 8 12.84 17.08 4.06
CA LYS A 8 13.32 16.07 5.00
C LYS A 8 12.40 14.85 4.96
N ILE A 9 12.97 13.68 5.16
CA ILE A 9 12.23 12.44 5.40
C ILE A 9 12.50 12.03 6.84
N GLU A 10 11.44 11.92 7.63
CA GLU A 10 11.49 11.44 9.00
C GLU A 10 10.95 10.03 9.07
N PHE A 11 11.77 9.08 9.52
CA PHE A 11 11.30 7.72 9.80
C PHE A 11 10.45 7.73 11.07
N LEU A 12 9.22 7.23 10.96
CA LEU A 12 8.29 7.17 12.09
C LEU A 12 8.32 5.81 12.77
N ARG A 13 8.18 4.74 11.98
CA ARG A 13 8.11 3.36 12.47
C ARG A 13 8.27 2.36 11.32
N SER A 14 8.44 1.10 11.66
CA SER A 14 8.24 -0.02 10.74
C SER A 14 6.88 -0.66 11.01
N GLU A 15 6.18 -1.06 9.95
CA GLU A 15 4.88 -1.69 10.03
C GLU A 15 4.83 -2.91 9.10
N LYS A 16 4.20 -3.99 9.57
CA LYS A 16 4.08 -5.23 8.78
C LYS A 16 2.92 -5.10 7.81
N HIS A 17 3.20 -5.29 6.52
CA HIS A 17 2.21 -5.23 5.46
C HIS A 17 2.08 -6.58 4.75
N PHE A 18 0.88 -6.83 4.22
CA PHE A 18 0.67 -7.80 3.14
C PHE A 18 0.86 -7.11 1.80
N LEU A 19 1.70 -7.71 0.96
CA LEU A 19 2.06 -7.23 -0.37
C LEU A 19 1.43 -8.12 -1.43
N MET A 20 0.73 -7.51 -2.40
CA MET A 20 0.13 -8.26 -3.50
C MET A 20 1.22 -8.88 -4.40
N PRO A 21 1.07 -10.14 -4.85
CA PRO A 21 1.99 -10.75 -5.80
C PRO A 21 1.97 -10.02 -7.16
N THR A 22 3.09 -10.11 -7.90
CA THR A 22 3.30 -9.39 -9.16
C THR A 22 2.56 -9.99 -10.38
N PHE A 23 1.90 -11.14 -10.26
CA PHE A 23 1.29 -11.85 -11.40
C PHE A 23 -0.25 -11.78 -11.42
N LYS A 24 -0.82 -11.40 -12.58
CA LYS A 24 -2.23 -11.51 -13.04
C LYS A 24 -3.29 -10.78 -12.21
N THR A 25 -3.50 -9.52 -12.53
CA THR A 25 -4.19 -8.49 -11.74
C THR A 25 -5.73 -8.41 -11.83
N ILE A 26 -6.43 -9.18 -12.67
CA ILE A 26 -7.90 -9.00 -12.81
C ILE A 26 -8.70 -10.19 -12.29
N TYR A 27 -8.30 -11.42 -12.64
CA TYR A 27 -8.93 -12.63 -12.09
C TYR A 27 -8.69 -12.78 -10.58
N LEU A 28 -7.67 -12.10 -10.04
CA LEU A 28 -7.34 -12.15 -8.62
C LEU A 28 -8.46 -11.54 -7.76
N VAL A 29 -9.07 -10.43 -8.15
CA VAL A 29 -9.90 -9.63 -7.24
C VAL A 29 -11.25 -10.29 -6.94
N GLN A 30 -12.00 -10.69 -7.98
CA GLN A 30 -13.29 -11.35 -7.79
C GLN A 30 -13.13 -12.68 -7.06
N ASN A 31 -12.15 -13.49 -7.47
CA ASN A 31 -11.84 -14.74 -6.79
C ASN A 31 -11.38 -14.49 -5.34
N LEU A 32 -10.63 -13.42 -5.07
CA LEU A 32 -10.18 -13.10 -3.72
C LEU A 32 -11.34 -12.69 -2.82
N TYR A 33 -12.31 -11.93 -3.32
CA TYR A 33 -13.52 -11.63 -2.55
C TYR A 33 -14.23 -12.93 -2.16
N ASP A 34 -14.51 -13.81 -3.11
CA ASP A 34 -15.23 -15.06 -2.86
C ASP A 34 -14.48 -15.96 -1.87
N ILE A 35 -13.15 -16.07 -2.02
CA ILE A 35 -12.29 -16.82 -1.10
C ILE A 35 -12.33 -16.21 0.30
N LEU A 36 -12.22 -14.89 0.45
CA LEU A 36 -12.16 -14.27 1.77
C LEU A 36 -13.52 -14.14 2.46
N PHE A 37 -14.60 -14.08 1.68
CA PHE A 37 -15.97 -13.93 2.19
C PHE A 37 -16.37 -15.09 3.10
N GLN A 38 -15.83 -16.31 2.89
CA GLN A 38 -16.11 -17.46 3.77
C GLN A 38 -15.62 -17.28 5.21
N TYR A 39 -14.68 -16.34 5.46
CA TYR A 39 -14.16 -16.02 6.79
C TYR A 39 -14.86 -14.81 7.44
N VAL A 40 -15.77 -14.18 6.70
CA VAL A 40 -16.54 -13.03 7.18
C VAL A 40 -17.82 -13.52 7.86
N VAL A 41 -17.87 -13.38 9.18
CA VAL A 41 -18.97 -13.92 10.01
C VAL A 41 -20.09 -12.93 10.30
N ASN A 42 -19.89 -11.64 10.01
CA ASN A 42 -20.87 -10.59 10.31
C ASN A 42 -20.85 -9.46 9.27
N PRO A 43 -21.90 -8.61 9.22
CA PRO A 43 -22.01 -7.54 8.23
C PRO A 43 -20.91 -6.47 8.32
N GLU A 44 -20.41 -6.17 9.52
CA GLU A 44 -19.36 -5.18 9.71
C GLU A 44 -18.04 -5.63 9.05
N ARG A 45 -17.67 -6.89 9.25
CA ARG A 45 -16.51 -7.51 8.59
C ARG A 45 -16.69 -7.62 7.08
N GLU A 46 -17.92 -7.78 6.60
CA GLU A 46 -18.21 -7.77 5.16
C GLU A 46 -17.92 -6.40 4.55
N GLU A 47 -18.32 -5.32 5.23
CA GLU A 47 -17.99 -3.97 4.79
C GLU A 47 -16.47 -3.71 4.82
N MET A 48 -15.76 -4.22 5.84
CA MET A 48 -14.29 -4.17 5.85
C MET A 48 -13.67 -4.92 4.65
N LEU A 49 -14.19 -6.11 4.31
CA LEU A 49 -13.75 -6.86 3.14
C LEU A 49 -14.02 -6.10 1.83
N LYS A 50 -15.21 -5.51 1.68
CA LYS A 50 -15.55 -4.68 0.51
C LYS A 50 -14.61 -3.48 0.37
N LEU A 51 -14.28 -2.82 1.48
CA LEU A 51 -13.32 -1.70 1.48
C LEU A 51 -11.92 -2.17 1.06
N PHE A 52 -11.44 -3.29 1.58
CA PHE A 52 -10.17 -3.89 1.17
C PHE A 52 -10.13 -4.17 -0.34
N ILE A 53 -11.16 -4.85 -0.86
CA ILE A 53 -11.29 -5.17 -2.28
C ILE A 53 -11.37 -3.91 -3.14
N ALA A 54 -12.09 -2.88 -2.68
CA ALA A 54 -12.16 -1.60 -3.38
C ALA A 54 -10.79 -0.88 -3.46
N LYS A 55 -10.01 -0.90 -2.37
CA LYS A 55 -8.63 -0.37 -2.36
C LYS A 55 -7.74 -1.12 -3.36
N LEU A 56 -7.84 -2.45 -3.38
CA LEU A 56 -7.11 -3.31 -4.32
C LEU A 56 -7.48 -2.99 -5.77
N GLU A 57 -8.77 -2.90 -6.09
CA GLU A 57 -9.24 -2.53 -7.43
C GLU A 57 -8.77 -1.15 -7.86
N LYS A 58 -8.88 -0.14 -6.99
CA LYS A 58 -8.42 1.23 -7.25
C LYS A 58 -6.94 1.21 -7.62
N HIS A 59 -6.13 0.51 -6.85
CA HIS A 59 -4.70 0.37 -7.11
C HIS A 59 -4.43 -0.26 -8.49
N ILE A 60 -5.05 -1.39 -8.79
CA ILE A 60 -4.87 -2.10 -10.06
C ILE A 60 -5.27 -1.24 -11.27
N LYS A 61 -6.38 -0.49 -11.15
CA LYS A 61 -6.86 0.42 -12.19
C LYS A 61 -5.92 1.61 -12.39
N SER A 62 -5.28 2.11 -11.33
CA SER A 62 -4.37 3.26 -11.38
C SER A 62 -2.98 2.98 -11.95
N LYS A 63 -2.57 1.71 -12.05
CA LYS A 63 -1.25 1.27 -12.56
C LYS A 63 -0.05 2.04 -11.94
N PRO A 64 0.05 2.09 -10.60
CA PRO A 64 1.14 2.81 -9.94
C PRO A 64 2.46 2.08 -10.12
N LYS A 65 3.57 2.82 -9.94
CA LYS A 65 4.93 2.25 -9.97
C LYS A 65 5.22 1.36 -8.76
N ALA A 66 4.60 1.66 -7.63
CA ALA A 66 4.78 0.94 -6.38
C ALA A 66 3.73 -0.18 -6.24
N PRO A 67 4.04 -1.26 -5.51
CA PRO A 67 3.17 -2.41 -5.36
C PRO A 67 1.98 -2.08 -4.47
N PHE A 68 0.90 -2.88 -4.57
CA PHE A 68 -0.17 -2.81 -3.60
C PHE A 68 0.31 -3.42 -2.30
N SER A 69 0.18 -2.67 -1.22
CA SER A 69 0.37 -3.19 0.12
C SER A 69 -0.70 -2.66 1.05
N ILE A 70 -0.97 -3.41 2.12
CA ILE A 70 -1.89 -3.00 3.16
C ILE A 70 -1.36 -3.44 4.53
N PRO A 71 -1.46 -2.61 5.58
CA PRO A 71 -1.07 -2.99 6.92
C PRO A 71 -1.79 -4.25 7.42
N TYR A 72 -1.08 -5.06 8.20
CA TYR A 72 -1.66 -6.23 8.86
C TYR A 72 -2.86 -5.85 9.74
N SER A 73 -2.75 -4.73 10.45
CA SER A 73 -3.80 -4.19 11.33
C SER A 73 -5.13 -3.94 10.62
N GLU A 74 -5.11 -3.58 9.33
CA GLU A 74 -6.31 -3.40 8.53
C GLU A 74 -6.96 -4.72 8.10
N LEU A 75 -6.24 -5.84 8.17
CA LEU A 75 -6.70 -7.17 7.76
C LEU A 75 -6.91 -8.13 8.94
N GLU A 76 -6.70 -7.69 10.19
CA GLU A 76 -6.87 -8.53 11.39
C GLU A 76 -8.26 -9.17 11.47
N PHE A 77 -9.28 -8.51 10.93
CA PHE A 77 -10.66 -9.02 10.90
C PHE A 77 -10.84 -10.31 10.11
N LEU A 78 -9.91 -10.66 9.22
CA LEU A 78 -9.92 -11.88 8.42
C LEU A 78 -9.50 -13.11 9.22
N GLU A 79 -8.79 -12.95 10.34
CA GLU A 79 -8.31 -14.04 11.20
C GLU A 79 -7.66 -15.18 10.39
N GLU A 80 -8.30 -16.36 10.31
CA GLU A 80 -7.84 -17.51 9.54
C GLU A 80 -7.75 -17.24 8.02
N GLY A 81 -8.57 -16.33 7.50
CA GLY A 81 -8.54 -15.88 6.11
C GLY A 81 -7.21 -15.23 5.69
N LEU A 82 -6.39 -14.78 6.65
CA LEU A 82 -5.02 -14.34 6.36
C LEU A 82 -4.13 -15.47 5.83
N GLN A 83 -4.43 -16.73 6.17
CA GLN A 83 -3.72 -17.88 5.62
C GLN A 83 -3.99 -18.05 4.12
N GLU A 84 -5.20 -17.73 3.66
CA GLU A 84 -5.53 -17.77 2.24
C GLU A 84 -4.70 -16.75 1.45
N LEU A 85 -4.46 -15.56 2.00
CA LEU A 85 -3.56 -14.59 1.37
C LEU A 85 -2.15 -15.17 1.18
N ARG A 86 -1.62 -15.88 2.18
CA ARG A 86 -0.31 -16.55 2.09
C ARG A 86 -0.33 -17.66 1.03
N LEU A 87 -1.39 -18.46 0.96
CA LEU A 87 -1.56 -19.51 -0.06
C LEU A 87 -1.65 -18.91 -1.48
N LEU A 88 -2.21 -17.70 -1.60
CA LEU A 88 -2.25 -16.92 -2.83
C LEU A 88 -0.95 -16.16 -3.12
N ASN A 89 0.14 -16.47 -2.40
CA ASN A 89 1.46 -15.87 -2.53
C ASN A 89 1.53 -14.36 -2.21
N TRP A 90 0.64 -13.87 -1.35
CA TRP A 90 0.86 -12.55 -0.75
C TRP A 90 2.05 -12.62 0.20
N MET A 91 2.94 -11.65 0.07
CA MET A 91 4.15 -11.60 0.87
C MET A 91 3.94 -10.73 2.11
N GLU A 92 4.44 -11.19 3.25
CA GLU A 92 4.58 -10.34 4.43
C GLU A 92 5.89 -9.59 4.37
N LEU A 93 5.84 -8.28 4.63
CA LEU A 93 6.99 -7.42 4.51
C LEU A 93 6.94 -6.30 5.54
N ASP A 94 8.09 -6.00 6.13
CA ASP A 94 8.27 -4.82 6.96
C ASP A 94 8.43 -3.59 6.06
N VAL A 95 7.49 -2.67 6.18
CA VAL A 95 7.42 -1.41 5.42
C VAL A 95 7.83 -0.27 6.33
N ALA A 96 8.63 0.66 5.81
CA ALA A 96 9.00 1.85 6.56
C ALA A 96 7.92 2.91 6.38
N VAL A 97 7.36 3.39 7.49
CA VAL A 97 6.42 4.51 7.51
C VAL A 97 7.22 5.78 7.74
N CYS A 98 7.23 6.67 6.75
CA CYS A 98 8.01 7.90 6.80
C CYS A 98 7.11 9.13 6.59
N LYS A 99 7.46 10.23 7.23
CA LYS A 99 6.83 11.54 7.00
C LYS A 99 7.72 12.40 6.11
N VAL A 100 7.14 12.98 5.07
CA VAL A 100 7.81 13.97 4.22
C VAL A 100 7.51 15.36 4.78
N ILE A 101 8.56 16.09 5.10
CA ILE A 101 8.50 17.44 5.64
C ILE A 101 9.09 18.39 4.61
N VAL A 102 8.28 19.35 4.16
CA VAL A 102 8.67 20.38 3.20
C VAL A 102 8.45 21.75 3.82
N ASP A 103 9.25 22.73 3.39
CA ASP A 103 9.00 24.14 3.68
C ASP A 103 8.19 24.72 2.51
N GLY A 104 6.87 24.71 2.63
CA GLY A 104 5.96 25.09 1.56
C GLY A 104 4.54 24.56 1.74
N ASP A 105 3.73 24.74 0.69
CA ASP A 105 2.34 24.27 0.62
C ASP A 105 2.24 22.89 -0.04
N GLN A 106 1.00 22.50 -0.36
CA GLN A 106 0.68 21.22 -0.98
C GLN A 106 1.37 21.02 -2.34
N ASP A 107 1.54 22.08 -3.14
CA ASP A 107 2.20 22.01 -4.44
C ASP A 107 3.69 21.68 -4.29
N VAL A 108 4.33 22.19 -3.24
CA VAL A 108 5.73 21.88 -2.92
C VAL A 108 5.87 20.43 -2.48
N LEU A 109 4.92 19.92 -1.69
CA LEU A 109 4.88 18.52 -1.28
C LEU A 109 4.73 17.60 -2.49
N ASP A 110 3.79 17.88 -3.38
CA ASP A 110 3.51 17.01 -4.54
C ASP A 110 4.73 16.95 -5.48
N LYS A 111 5.37 18.09 -5.77
CA LYS A 111 6.65 18.12 -6.52
C LYS A 111 7.78 17.35 -5.82
N THR A 112 7.82 17.39 -4.49
CA THR A 112 8.81 16.65 -3.70
C THR A 112 8.56 15.15 -3.80
N LEU A 113 7.30 14.71 -3.71
CA LEU A 113 6.92 13.31 -3.86
C LEU A 113 7.24 12.80 -5.27
N GLU A 114 6.89 13.56 -6.32
CA GLU A 114 7.26 13.25 -7.71
C GLU A 114 8.78 13.12 -7.89
N LEU A 115 9.57 13.99 -7.26
CA LEU A 115 11.02 13.89 -7.26
C LEU A 115 11.49 12.60 -6.56
N LEU A 116 10.92 12.28 -5.39
CA LEU A 116 11.28 11.09 -4.60
C LEU A 116 11.03 9.78 -5.32
N GLU A 117 10.03 9.72 -6.21
CA GLU A 117 9.73 8.52 -7.02
C GLU A 117 10.92 8.08 -7.89
N ASN A 118 11.87 8.98 -8.17
CA ASN A 118 13.07 8.65 -8.94
C ASN A 118 14.15 7.95 -8.10
N PHE A 119 14.02 7.96 -6.78
CA PHE A 119 15.04 7.44 -5.86
C PHE A 119 14.55 6.27 -5.03
N ILE A 120 13.28 6.29 -4.62
CA ILE A 120 12.69 5.30 -3.72
C ILE A 120 11.31 4.88 -4.23
N THR A 121 10.95 3.62 -4.00
CA THR A 121 9.61 3.12 -4.28
C THR A 121 8.74 3.33 -3.06
N PHE A 122 7.65 4.07 -3.21
CA PHE A 122 6.72 4.33 -2.10
C PHE A 122 5.27 4.47 -2.56
N ASN A 123 4.33 4.27 -1.65
CA ASN A 123 2.94 4.71 -1.79
C ASN A 123 2.68 5.87 -0.83
N ARG A 124 1.93 6.89 -1.26
CA ARG A 124 1.43 7.94 -0.36
C ARG A 124 0.23 7.40 0.41
N VAL A 125 0.15 7.76 1.69
CA VAL A 125 -1.09 7.59 2.47
C VAL A 125 -2.02 8.75 2.13
N ASP A 126 -3.19 8.41 1.57
CA ASP A 126 -4.21 9.36 1.08
C ASP A 126 -4.41 10.53 2.07
N ASP A 127 -4.44 11.76 1.54
CA ASP A 127 -4.64 13.01 2.28
C ASP A 127 -3.64 13.31 3.41
N THR A 128 -2.46 12.66 3.40
CA THR A 128 -1.40 12.94 4.37
C THR A 128 -0.04 13.21 3.71
N ASN A 129 0.93 13.61 4.53
CA ASN A 129 2.35 13.75 4.16
C ASN A 129 3.15 12.47 4.50
N THR A 130 2.46 11.36 4.74
CA THR A 130 3.06 10.09 5.13
C THR A 130 3.19 9.20 3.90
N ILE A 131 4.31 8.50 3.80
CA ILE A 131 4.60 7.55 2.73
C ILE A 131 4.99 6.19 3.31
N TYR A 132 4.56 5.14 2.62
CA TYR A 132 5.01 3.76 2.83
C TYR A 132 6.17 3.50 1.90
N VAL A 133 7.38 3.38 2.45
CA VAL A 133 8.62 3.16 1.70
C VAL A 133 8.95 1.68 1.68
N TYR A 134 9.18 1.14 0.49
CA TYR A 134 9.44 -0.28 0.28
C TYR A 134 10.95 -0.55 0.10
N PRO A 135 11.44 -1.69 0.61
CA PRO A 135 12.78 -2.19 0.33
C PRO A 135 13.10 -2.28 -1.17
N SER A 136 14.32 -1.92 -1.53
CA SER A 136 14.80 -2.00 -2.91
C SER A 136 14.81 -3.43 -3.44
N GLY A 137 14.39 -3.62 -4.69
CA GLY A 137 14.47 -4.91 -5.39
C GLY A 137 13.23 -5.80 -5.30
N LEU A 138 12.22 -5.41 -4.51
CA LEU A 138 10.90 -6.07 -4.49
C LEU A 138 10.10 -5.81 -5.77
N THR A 139 10.43 -4.73 -6.46
CA THR A 139 9.65 -4.12 -7.54
C THR A 139 10.53 -3.93 -8.76
N LYS A 140 11.21 -5.00 -9.22
CA LYS A 140 11.69 -5.02 -10.61
C LYS A 140 10.47 -5.19 -11.51
N TYR A 141 9.80 -4.07 -11.79
CA TYR A 141 8.80 -3.93 -12.85
C TYR A 141 9.49 -3.62 -14.18
#